data_AF-A0A6I4HZ32-F1
#
_entry.id   AF-A0A6I4HZ32-F1
#
_cell.length_a   1.000
_cell.length_b   1.000
_cell.length_c   1.000
_cell.angle_alpha   90.00
_cell.angle_beta   90.00
_cell.angle_gamma   90.00
#
_symmetry.space_group_name_H-M   'P 1'
#
loop_
_entity.id
_entity.type
_entity.pdbx_description
1 polymer ?
#
loop_
_entity_poly.entity_id
_entity_poly.type
_entity_poly.pdbx_seq_one_letter_code
_entity_poly.pdbx_strand_id
1 'polypeptide(L)'
;METLKRNFIFLFSEAHLHDLAMSEAHYREQDLNHMEWYVKDNYITRDHVYKRLHFYLARPVEAYKGIDFDVFHRVLENPYEYIAPAFDFEGGEAVGNIIKALFDLPLFDFPRYETPNVPPEFAPFSTGFRDVKTINDALKSMSGLGTLLYDKKLYRKYQNWTAQLFDRDQYSWDIWSFDFDERMKDSLFGKTFREMVKDMTAGNDADDEYQCFINTYTQLEFLGVTQEKKGGKKKANTYWDIRRDATHAFFASKADYLVTDDRGMQEKAFIVYRMLKYRTEVLSTTDFIGRSALLTRNEDDTRSFLNGIRYTLQKGMVVRQEPLEQATLLKTLYPVFNYFNRLQSNEDGHLIFLRNSHPKYGLMYSEMELLVEKCKRIFGPPILVPHLPSDYKNIVYGDNLAVWKIGKEMVRLVFEEVAGQPGLFLVIGPAS
;
A
#
# COMPACT_ATOMS: atom_id res chain seq x y z
N MET A 1 -17.15 -13.16 -11.48
CA MET A 1 -15.74 -13.22 -11.05
C MET A 1 -14.76 -13.44 -12.21
N GLU A 2 -14.96 -14.43 -13.09
CA GLU A 2 -14.06 -14.66 -14.24
C GLU A 2 -13.82 -13.43 -15.13
N THR A 3 -14.86 -12.61 -15.38
CA THR A 3 -14.72 -11.36 -16.12
C THR A 3 -13.80 -10.34 -15.41
N LEU A 4 -13.77 -10.35 -14.08
CA LEU A 4 -12.89 -9.47 -13.30
C LEU A 4 -11.44 -9.92 -13.39
N LYS A 5 -11.17 -11.23 -13.32
CA LYS A 5 -9.82 -11.80 -13.46
C LYS A 5 -9.16 -11.52 -14.82
N ARG A 6 -9.95 -11.23 -15.85
CA ARG A 6 -9.45 -10.83 -17.19
C ARG A 6 -9.10 -9.35 -17.32
N ASN A 7 -9.42 -8.55 -16.31
CA ASN A 7 -9.36 -7.10 -16.38
C ASN A 7 -8.63 -6.46 -15.19
N PHE A 8 -8.54 -7.18 -14.07
CA PHE A 8 -7.90 -6.77 -12.83
C PHE A 8 -6.84 -7.79 -12.41
N ILE A 9 -5.82 -7.28 -11.72
CA ILE A 9 -4.80 -8.08 -11.06
C ILE A 9 -5.13 -8.05 -9.57
N PHE A 10 -5.16 -9.21 -8.94
CA PHE A 10 -5.37 -9.36 -7.51
C PHE A 10 -4.04 -9.71 -6.85
N LEU A 11 -3.75 -9.06 -5.75
CA LEU A 11 -2.46 -9.11 -5.08
C LEU A 11 -2.63 -9.78 -3.72
N PHE A 12 -1.61 -10.51 -3.29
CA PHE A 12 -1.46 -10.87 -1.89
C PHE A 12 -0.10 -10.44 -1.38
N SER A 13 0.04 -10.40 -0.06
CA SER A 13 1.26 -9.91 0.59
C SER A 13 1.62 -10.72 1.81
N GLU A 14 2.82 -10.48 2.35
CA GLU A 14 3.27 -11.09 3.60
C GLU A 14 2.27 -10.89 4.75
N ALA A 15 1.51 -9.78 4.76
CA ALA A 15 0.46 -9.53 5.75
C ALA A 15 -0.59 -10.65 5.79
N HIS A 16 -0.99 -11.16 4.62
CA HIS A 16 -1.94 -12.26 4.53
C HIS A 16 -1.34 -13.58 5.05
N LEU A 17 -0.04 -13.78 4.86
CA LEU A 17 0.67 -14.97 5.32
C LEU A 17 0.82 -14.94 6.85
N HIS A 18 1.16 -13.78 7.42
CA HIS A 18 1.24 -13.58 8.87
C HIS A 18 -0.11 -13.82 9.57
N ASP A 19 -1.23 -13.48 8.94
CA ASP A 19 -2.56 -13.77 9.49
C ASP A 19 -2.85 -15.25 9.66
N LEU A 20 -2.28 -16.05 8.76
CA LEU A 20 -2.44 -17.50 8.73
C LEU A 20 -1.45 -18.24 9.63
N ALA A 21 -0.46 -17.53 10.19
CA ALA A 21 0.60 -18.10 11.02
C ALA A 21 0.07 -18.82 12.27
N MET A 22 -1.04 -18.33 12.83
CA MET A 22 -1.70 -18.88 14.02
C MET A 22 -2.91 -19.76 13.70
N SER A 23 -3.28 -19.90 12.43
CA SER A 23 -4.43 -20.71 12.01
C SER A 23 -4.09 -22.20 12.09
N GLU A 24 -5.08 -23.04 12.39
CA GLU A 24 -4.91 -24.50 12.31
C GLU A 24 -4.55 -24.93 10.88
N ALA A 25 -3.72 -25.97 10.75
CA ALA A 25 -3.12 -26.36 9.48
C ALA A 25 -4.16 -26.58 8.36
N HIS A 26 -5.28 -27.23 8.68
CA HIS A 26 -6.32 -27.52 7.67
C HIS A 26 -7.06 -26.26 7.18
N TYR A 27 -7.35 -25.30 8.06
CA TYR A 27 -7.94 -24.01 7.67
C TYR A 27 -6.94 -23.16 6.88
N ARG A 28 -5.69 -23.13 7.33
CA ARG A 28 -4.59 -22.45 6.65
C ARG A 28 -4.42 -22.94 5.22
N GLU A 29 -4.37 -24.25 5.00
CA GLU A 29 -4.24 -24.81 3.65
C GLU A 29 -5.44 -24.48 2.76
N GLN A 30 -6.67 -24.50 3.29
CA GLN A 30 -7.86 -24.09 2.56
C GLN A 30 -7.79 -22.62 2.15
N ASP A 31 -7.41 -21.73 3.07
CA ASP A 31 -7.30 -20.30 2.80
C ASP A 31 -6.20 -19.97 1.78
N LEU A 32 -5.03 -20.60 1.89
CA LEU A 32 -3.94 -20.42 0.92
C LEU A 32 -4.35 -20.88 -0.49
N ASN A 33 -4.99 -22.04 -0.60
CA ASN A 33 -5.49 -22.56 -1.89
C ASN A 33 -6.61 -21.67 -2.46
N HIS A 34 -7.50 -21.16 -1.60
CA HIS A 34 -8.55 -20.25 -2.01
C HIS A 34 -7.97 -18.92 -2.50
N MET A 35 -7.00 -18.35 -1.79
CA MET A 35 -6.30 -17.13 -2.16
C MET A 35 -5.60 -17.30 -3.51
N GLU A 36 -4.87 -18.40 -3.70
CA GLU A 36 -4.16 -18.73 -4.95
C GLU A 36 -5.11 -18.72 -6.15
N TRP A 37 -6.35 -19.19 -5.98
CA TRP A 37 -7.35 -19.18 -7.05
C TRP A 37 -7.68 -17.77 -7.58
N TYR A 38 -7.53 -16.72 -6.77
CA TYR A 38 -7.77 -15.33 -7.18
C TYR A 38 -6.49 -14.59 -7.56
N VAL A 39 -5.45 -14.68 -6.72
CA VAL A 39 -4.23 -13.88 -6.84
C VAL A 39 -3.19 -14.51 -7.75
N LYS A 40 -3.34 -15.81 -8.04
CA LYS A 40 -2.35 -16.67 -8.70
C LYS A 40 -1.03 -16.64 -7.92
N ASP A 41 -0.06 -15.92 -8.42
CA ASP A 41 1.31 -15.82 -7.93
C ASP A 41 1.74 -14.36 -7.69
N ASN A 42 0.80 -13.40 -7.69
CA ASN A 42 1.09 -11.97 -7.52
C ASN A 42 1.43 -11.60 -6.08
N TYR A 43 2.69 -11.83 -5.69
CA TYR A 43 3.15 -11.67 -4.32
C TYR A 43 3.91 -10.35 -4.10
N ILE A 44 3.58 -9.66 -3.01
CA ILE A 44 4.29 -8.46 -2.55
C ILE A 44 4.83 -8.66 -1.14
N THR A 45 6.11 -8.40 -0.95
CA THR A 45 6.78 -8.47 0.35
C THR A 45 7.70 -7.28 0.54
N ARG A 46 8.07 -7.01 1.78
CA ARG A 46 9.02 -5.95 2.12
C ARG A 46 10.30 -6.56 2.66
N ASP A 47 11.42 -6.17 2.06
CA ASP A 47 12.71 -6.36 2.70
C ASP A 47 12.86 -5.33 3.83
N HIS A 48 12.85 -5.82 5.07
CA HIS A 48 12.94 -4.95 6.24
C HIS A 48 14.34 -4.39 6.51
N VAL A 49 15.38 -5.01 5.95
CA VAL A 49 16.77 -4.57 6.09
C VAL A 49 17.06 -3.44 5.11
N TYR A 50 16.75 -3.64 3.84
CA TYR A 50 16.98 -2.64 2.79
C TYR A 50 15.81 -1.65 2.62
N LYS A 51 14.71 -1.84 3.36
CA LYS A 51 13.51 -1.00 3.36
C LYS A 51 12.88 -0.87 1.97
N ARG A 52 12.86 -1.97 1.22
CA ARG A 52 12.40 -2.01 -0.18
C ARG A 52 11.25 -2.97 -0.33
N LEU A 53 10.34 -2.63 -1.25
CA LEU A 53 9.29 -3.53 -1.68
C LEU A 53 9.78 -4.40 -2.82
N HIS A 54 9.38 -5.66 -2.79
CA HIS A 54 9.61 -6.61 -3.84
C HIS A 54 8.29 -7.16 -4.37
N PHE A 55 8.21 -7.26 -5.69
CA PHE A 55 7.11 -7.87 -6.41
C PHE A 55 7.64 -9.17 -7.02
N TYR A 56 7.11 -10.29 -6.55
CA TYR A 56 7.55 -11.63 -6.95
C TYR A 56 6.40 -12.42 -7.59
N LEU A 57 6.79 -13.42 -8.37
CA LEU A 57 5.89 -14.50 -8.79
C LEU A 57 6.08 -15.66 -7.82
N ALA A 58 5.20 -15.76 -6.83
CA ALA A 58 5.18 -16.86 -5.86
C ALA A 58 3.75 -17.18 -5.51
N ARG A 59 3.38 -18.47 -5.56
CA ARG A 59 2.04 -18.89 -5.13
C ARG A 59 1.90 -18.74 -3.61
N PRO A 60 0.70 -18.44 -3.07
CA PRO A 60 0.49 -18.32 -1.62
C PRO A 60 1.05 -19.49 -0.81
N VAL A 61 0.87 -20.73 -1.27
CA VAL A 61 1.40 -21.93 -0.60
C VAL A 61 2.93 -21.95 -0.60
N GLU A 62 3.57 -21.55 -1.69
CA GLU A 62 5.03 -21.50 -1.82
C GLU A 62 5.60 -20.38 -0.96
N ALA A 63 5.01 -19.19 -1.03
CA ALA A 63 5.41 -18.03 -0.24
C ALA A 63 5.27 -18.29 1.27
N TYR A 64 4.18 -18.93 1.70
CA TYR A 64 3.98 -19.30 3.10
C TYR A 64 5.07 -20.25 3.61
N LYS A 65 5.39 -21.29 2.82
CA LYS A 65 6.44 -22.27 3.19
C LYS A 65 7.85 -21.69 3.21
N GLY A 66 8.07 -20.59 2.49
CA GLY A 66 9.33 -19.85 2.50
C GLY A 66 9.58 -19.04 3.78
N ILE A 67 8.58 -18.92 4.66
CA ILE A 67 8.68 -18.18 5.92
C ILE A 67 8.81 -19.17 7.09
N ASP A 68 9.85 -19.01 7.91
CA ASP A 68 10.02 -19.78 9.14
C ASP A 68 9.16 -19.18 10.27
N PHE A 69 7.87 -19.56 10.28
CA PHE A 69 6.94 -19.14 11.31
C PHE A 69 7.25 -19.71 12.70
N ASP A 70 7.98 -20.83 12.79
CA ASP A 70 8.36 -21.41 14.08
C ASP A 70 9.39 -20.52 14.77
N VAL A 71 10.35 -19.97 14.03
CA VAL A 71 11.27 -18.95 14.53
C VAL A 71 10.52 -17.66 14.90
N PHE A 72 9.58 -17.22 14.06
CA PHE A 72 8.75 -16.04 14.35
C PHE A 72 7.96 -16.19 15.66
N HIS A 73 7.31 -17.34 15.88
CA HIS A 73 6.54 -17.63 17.09
C HIS A 73 7.41 -17.71 18.34
N ARG A 74 8.54 -18.43 18.28
CA ARG A 74 9.49 -18.52 19.40
C ARG A 74 9.98 -17.14 19.87
N VAL A 75 10.20 -16.23 18.92
CA VAL A 75 10.65 -14.86 19.22
C VAL A 75 9.52 -14.00 19.81
N LEU A 76 8.29 -14.15 19.33
CA LEU A 76 7.15 -13.42 19.92
C LEU A 76 6.82 -13.90 21.33
N GLU A 77 7.01 -15.19 21.62
CA GLU A 77 6.75 -15.78 22.93
C GLU A 77 7.82 -15.43 23.97
N ASN A 78 9.10 -15.38 23.57
CA ASN A 78 10.18 -15.01 24.49
C ASN A 78 11.26 -14.13 23.81
N PRO A 79 10.96 -12.85 23.53
CA PRO A 79 11.85 -11.99 22.74
C PRO A 79 13.25 -11.86 23.35
N TYR A 80 13.37 -11.83 24.68
CA TYR A 80 14.65 -11.61 25.35
C TYR A 80 15.61 -12.81 25.32
N GLU A 81 15.10 -14.04 25.34
CA GLU A 81 15.94 -15.25 25.23
C GLU A 81 16.47 -15.46 23.82
N TYR A 82 15.75 -15.01 22.79
CA TYR A 82 16.12 -15.25 21.39
C TYR A 82 16.79 -14.06 20.71
N ILE A 83 16.64 -12.83 21.21
CA ILE A 83 17.31 -11.66 20.60
C ILE A 83 18.84 -11.83 20.62
N ALA A 84 19.45 -12.29 21.71
CA ALA A 84 20.91 -12.43 21.78
C ALA A 84 21.46 -13.65 20.98
N PRO A 85 20.87 -14.86 21.06
CA PRO A 85 21.32 -16.02 20.28
C PRO A 85 20.92 -15.98 18.79
N ALA A 86 19.90 -15.20 18.40
CA ALA A 86 19.53 -15.06 16.98
C ALA A 86 20.64 -14.39 16.15
N PHE A 87 21.56 -13.65 16.78
CA PHE A 87 22.75 -13.11 16.12
C PHE A 87 23.87 -14.14 15.93
N ASP A 88 23.80 -15.31 16.56
CA ASP A 88 24.91 -16.28 16.67
C ASP A 88 24.70 -17.59 15.88
N PHE A 89 23.62 -17.72 15.10
CA PHE A 89 23.41 -18.88 14.21
C PHE A 89 23.54 -18.51 12.72
N GLU A 90 24.09 -19.42 11.91
CA GLU A 90 24.19 -19.25 10.45
C GLU A 90 22.79 -19.06 9.84
N GLY A 91 22.55 -17.88 9.24
CA GLY A 91 21.23 -17.46 8.73
C GLY A 91 20.38 -16.65 9.72
N GLY A 92 20.83 -16.49 10.96
CA GLY A 92 20.15 -15.76 12.02
C GLY A 92 20.29 -14.25 11.97
N GLU A 93 21.32 -13.72 11.30
CA GLU A 93 21.48 -12.26 11.15
C GLU A 93 20.29 -11.60 10.45
N ALA A 94 19.74 -12.23 9.40
CA ALA A 94 18.58 -11.69 8.69
C ALA A 94 17.34 -11.64 9.59
N VAL A 95 17.12 -12.70 10.36
CA VAL A 95 16.02 -12.82 11.32
C VAL A 95 16.22 -11.86 12.50
N GLY A 96 17.42 -11.81 13.09
CA GLY A 96 17.79 -10.90 14.17
C GLY A 96 17.63 -9.44 13.77
N ASN A 97 17.92 -9.09 12.52
CA ASN A 97 17.70 -7.75 11.99
C ASN A 97 16.21 -7.45 11.75
N ILE A 98 15.40 -8.40 11.26
CA ILE A 98 13.93 -8.26 11.17
C ILE A 98 13.31 -8.07 12.55
N ILE A 99 13.77 -8.82 13.54
CA ILE A 99 13.31 -8.77 14.93
C ILE A 99 13.70 -7.44 15.58
N LYS A 100 14.93 -7.01 15.40
CA LYS A 100 15.40 -5.70 15.85
C LYS A 100 14.58 -4.58 15.20
N ALA A 101 14.36 -4.65 13.88
CA ALA A 101 13.51 -3.71 13.17
C ALA A 101 12.05 -3.76 13.62
N LEU A 102 11.55 -4.89 14.12
CA LEU A 102 10.22 -5.03 14.72
C LEU A 102 10.15 -4.38 16.11
N PHE A 103 11.21 -4.46 16.90
CA PHE A 103 11.24 -3.95 18.28
C PHE A 103 11.69 -2.50 18.40
N ASP A 104 12.48 -1.98 17.46
CA ASP A 104 12.90 -0.57 17.40
C ASP A 104 11.77 0.35 16.87
N LEU A 105 10.59 -0.22 16.60
CA LEU A 105 9.44 0.53 16.09
C LEU A 105 8.87 1.49 17.11
N PRO A 106 8.51 2.71 16.70
CA PRO A 106 7.99 3.69 17.62
C PRO A 106 6.57 3.32 18.09
N LEU A 107 6.31 3.51 19.38
CA LEU A 107 5.05 3.13 20.01
C LEU A 107 3.99 4.23 19.85
N PHE A 108 4.26 5.42 20.41
CA PHE A 108 3.32 6.53 20.54
C PHE A 108 4.08 7.85 20.75
N ASP A 109 3.51 8.97 20.30
CA ASP A 109 3.94 10.31 20.73
C ASP A 109 3.08 10.75 21.92
N PHE A 110 3.71 11.05 23.05
CA PHE A 110 3.04 11.50 24.26
C PHE A 110 3.42 12.96 24.58
N PRO A 111 2.49 13.76 25.15
CA PRO A 111 2.84 15.08 25.66
C PRO A 111 3.89 14.89 26.78
N ARG A 112 5.01 15.62 26.69
CA ARG A 112 6.04 15.60 27.75
C ARG A 112 5.45 16.23 29.01
N TYR A 113 5.69 15.63 30.18
CA TYR A 113 5.19 16.09 31.50
C TYR A 113 5.44 17.58 31.81
N GLU A 114 6.41 18.21 31.15
CA GLU A 114 6.73 19.64 31.28
C GLU A 114 5.76 20.56 30.53
N THR A 115 4.75 20.03 29.80
CA THR A 115 3.66 20.87 29.29
C THR A 115 2.85 21.45 30.47
N PRO A 116 2.75 22.78 30.59
CA PRO A 116 1.83 23.39 31.54
C PRO A 116 0.42 22.86 31.29
N ASN A 117 -0.31 22.50 32.35
CA ASN A 117 -1.71 22.03 32.32
C ASN A 117 -1.96 20.53 32.10
N VAL A 118 -1.07 19.61 32.47
CA VAL A 118 -1.46 18.18 32.64
C VAL A 118 -2.15 18.00 33.99
N PRO A 119 -3.45 17.64 34.08
CA PRO A 119 -4.11 17.47 35.38
C PRO A 119 -3.47 16.36 36.23
N PRO A 120 -3.48 16.48 37.57
CA PRO A 120 -2.75 15.56 38.48
C PRO A 120 -3.15 14.09 38.35
N GLU A 121 -4.41 13.81 38.01
CA GLU A 121 -4.91 12.46 37.72
C GLU A 121 -4.22 11.76 36.54
N PHE A 122 -3.52 12.50 35.68
CA PHE A 122 -2.82 11.99 34.50
C PHE A 122 -1.31 11.82 34.69
N ALA A 123 -0.77 12.20 35.85
CA ALA A 123 0.65 12.07 36.17
C ALA A 123 1.19 10.64 36.03
N PRO A 124 0.52 9.56 36.50
CA PRO A 124 1.05 8.19 36.40
C PRO A 124 1.29 7.71 34.96
N PHE A 125 0.48 8.19 34.02
CA PHE A 125 0.60 7.84 32.60
C PHE A 125 1.73 8.61 31.94
N SER A 126 1.81 9.93 32.18
CA SER A 126 2.92 10.75 31.67
C SER A 126 4.29 10.29 32.16
N THR A 127 4.38 9.80 33.41
CA THR A 127 5.62 9.25 33.96
C THR A 127 5.95 7.87 33.42
N GLY A 128 4.94 7.05 33.09
CA GLY A 128 5.13 5.71 32.52
C GLY A 128 5.70 5.72 31.11
N PHE A 129 5.38 6.75 30.31
CA PHE A 129 5.79 6.86 28.91
C PHE A 129 6.93 7.85 28.64
N ARG A 130 7.50 8.48 29.68
CA ARG A 130 8.50 9.55 29.55
C ARG A 130 9.67 9.19 28.62
N ASP A 131 10.09 7.92 28.66
CA ASP A 131 11.23 7.40 27.90
C ASP A 131 10.85 6.24 26.96
N VAL A 132 9.56 5.98 26.77
CA VAL A 132 9.08 4.89 25.92
C VAL A 132 8.89 5.42 24.50
N LYS A 133 9.90 5.26 23.67
CA LYS A 133 9.82 5.62 22.25
C LYS A 133 9.50 4.41 21.40
N THR A 134 10.04 3.24 21.73
CA THR A 134 9.95 2.02 20.92
C THR A 134 9.20 0.86 21.61
N ILE A 135 8.85 -0.19 20.86
CA ILE A 135 8.35 -1.46 21.42
C ILE A 135 9.37 -2.05 22.40
N ASN A 136 10.66 -1.96 22.09
CA ASN A 136 11.73 -2.40 22.98
C ASN A 136 11.73 -1.63 24.31
N ASP A 137 11.57 -0.31 24.27
CA ASP A 137 11.49 0.51 25.48
C ASP A 137 10.25 0.13 26.31
N ALA A 138 9.12 -0.15 25.65
CA ALA A 138 7.88 -0.53 26.30
C ALA A 138 7.98 -1.88 27.01
N LEU A 139 8.64 -2.86 26.37
CA LEU A 139 8.88 -4.18 26.95
C LEU A 139 9.91 -4.12 28.10
N LYS A 140 10.94 -3.26 27.99
CA LYS A 140 11.97 -3.05 29.03
C LYS A 140 11.47 -2.24 30.22
N SER A 141 10.52 -1.34 30.00
CA SER A 141 9.88 -0.59 31.08
C SER A 141 9.04 -1.57 31.92
N MET A 142 9.52 -1.93 33.11
CA MET A 142 8.83 -2.83 34.06
C MET A 142 7.47 -2.30 34.57
N SER A 143 6.86 -1.33 33.87
CA SER A 143 5.65 -0.59 34.22
C SER A 143 4.35 -1.19 33.64
N GLY A 144 4.40 -2.40 33.08
CA GLY A 144 3.23 -3.07 32.49
C GLY A 144 2.86 -2.56 31.10
N LEU A 145 3.66 -1.69 30.48
CA LEU A 145 3.42 -1.19 29.12
C LEU A 145 3.60 -2.25 28.02
N GLY A 146 4.45 -3.26 28.25
CA GLY A 146 4.49 -4.45 27.39
C GLY A 146 3.13 -5.18 27.31
N THR A 147 2.34 -5.17 28.39
CA THR A 147 0.99 -5.79 28.37
C THR A 147 0.00 -5.02 27.51
N LEU A 148 0.24 -3.73 27.25
CA LEU A 148 -0.58 -2.85 26.41
C LEU A 148 -0.58 -3.32 24.94
N LEU A 149 0.48 -4.01 24.52
CA LEU A 149 0.60 -4.60 23.19
C LEU A 149 -0.41 -5.73 22.97
N TYR A 150 -0.77 -6.45 24.03
CA TYR A 150 -1.56 -7.69 23.96
C TYR A 150 -2.92 -7.59 24.70
N ASP A 151 -3.10 -6.66 25.64
CA ASP A 151 -4.32 -6.49 26.44
C ASP A 151 -5.26 -5.42 25.85
N LYS A 152 -6.39 -5.88 25.33
CA LYS A 152 -7.47 -5.05 24.76
C LYS A 152 -8.11 -4.09 25.76
N LYS A 153 -8.28 -4.49 27.03
CA LYS A 153 -8.88 -3.65 28.08
C LYS A 153 -7.93 -2.52 28.43
N LEU A 154 -6.65 -2.86 28.58
CA LEU A 154 -5.63 -1.88 28.88
C LEU A 154 -5.48 -0.89 27.72
N TYR A 155 -5.35 -1.36 26.48
CA TYR A 155 -5.31 -0.52 25.28
C TYR A 155 -6.52 0.44 25.21
N ARG A 156 -7.73 -0.08 25.45
CA ARG A 156 -8.94 0.75 25.49
C ARG A 156 -8.92 1.78 26.62
N LYS A 157 -8.37 1.46 27.79
CA LYS A 157 -8.20 2.40 28.90
C LYS A 157 -7.32 3.58 28.46
N TYR A 158 -6.24 3.29 27.73
CA TYR A 158 -5.36 4.31 27.17
C TYR A 158 -6.03 5.15 26.09
N GLN A 159 -6.78 4.55 25.16
CA GLN A 159 -7.56 5.32 24.18
C GLN A 159 -8.62 6.22 24.83
N ASN A 160 -9.27 5.74 25.90
CA ASN A 160 -10.24 6.55 26.64
C ASN A 160 -9.56 7.71 27.37
N TRP A 161 -8.30 7.54 27.75
CA TRP A 161 -7.46 8.58 28.35
C TRP A 161 -7.03 9.62 27.31
N THR A 162 -6.49 9.20 26.15
CA THR A 162 -6.11 10.13 25.07
C THR A 162 -7.31 10.96 24.62
N ALA A 163 -8.48 10.35 24.51
CA ALA A 163 -9.73 11.04 24.18
C ALA A 163 -10.21 12.06 25.23
N GLN A 164 -9.59 12.16 26.42
CA GLN A 164 -9.87 13.24 27.40
C GLN A 164 -8.97 14.46 27.18
N LEU A 165 -7.90 14.31 26.41
CA LEU A 165 -6.99 15.42 26.04
C LEU A 165 -7.58 16.28 24.91
N PHE A 166 -8.72 15.87 24.37
CA PHE A 166 -9.45 16.55 23.31
C PHE A 166 -10.88 16.85 23.77
N ASP A 167 -11.46 17.95 23.27
CA ASP A 167 -12.87 18.25 23.49
C ASP A 167 -13.75 17.25 22.71
N ARG A 168 -14.36 16.31 23.46
CA ARG A 168 -15.08 15.16 22.91
C ARG A 168 -16.32 15.52 22.10
N ASP A 169 -16.91 16.69 22.33
CA ASP A 169 -18.11 17.13 21.62
C ASP A 169 -17.78 17.65 20.21
N GLN A 170 -16.50 17.92 19.94
CA GLN A 170 -16.00 18.35 18.63
C GLN A 170 -15.03 17.35 17.99
N TYR A 171 -14.40 16.48 18.78
CA TYR A 171 -13.30 15.63 18.32
C TYR A 171 -13.76 14.31 17.70
N SER A 172 -13.91 14.31 16.37
CA SER A 172 -13.96 13.09 15.55
C SER A 172 -13.64 13.40 14.09
N TRP A 173 -13.22 12.39 13.32
CA TRP A 173 -13.14 12.51 11.87
C TRP A 173 -14.44 13.00 11.22
N ASP A 174 -15.60 12.58 11.72
CA ASP A 174 -16.91 13.00 11.21
C ASP A 174 -17.17 14.51 11.35
N ILE A 175 -16.55 15.18 12.33
CA ILE A 175 -16.73 16.61 12.59
C ILE A 175 -15.57 17.42 12.02
N TRP A 176 -14.33 17.02 12.29
CA TRP A 176 -13.15 17.79 11.90
C TRP A 176 -12.69 17.49 10.47
N SER A 177 -13.05 16.34 9.91
CA SER A 177 -12.50 15.88 8.63
C SER A 177 -10.99 16.12 8.57
N PHE A 178 -10.44 16.57 7.44
CA PHE A 178 -9.00 16.85 7.30
C PHE A 178 -8.47 18.01 8.15
N ASP A 179 -9.31 18.85 8.75
CA ASP A 179 -8.86 19.94 9.62
C ASP A 179 -8.28 19.42 10.94
N PHE A 180 -8.49 18.14 11.27
CA PHE A 180 -7.97 17.54 12.50
C PHE A 180 -6.46 17.69 12.64
N ASP A 181 -5.72 17.63 11.53
CA ASP A 181 -4.26 17.76 11.50
C ASP A 181 -3.81 19.07 12.13
N GLU A 182 -4.39 20.20 11.70
CA GLU A 182 -4.06 21.53 12.24
C GLU A 182 -4.69 21.76 13.61
N ARG A 183 -5.94 21.34 13.83
CA ARG A 183 -6.66 21.52 15.10
C ARG A 183 -6.00 20.78 16.27
N MET A 184 -5.19 19.75 15.99
CA MET A 184 -4.38 19.09 17.03
C MET A 184 -3.39 20.04 17.70
N LYS A 185 -2.99 21.15 17.06
CA LYS A 185 -2.16 22.20 17.70
C LYS A 185 -2.82 22.84 18.91
N ASP A 186 -4.15 22.94 18.89
CA ASP A 186 -4.94 23.57 19.95
C ASP A 186 -5.13 22.63 21.16
N SER A 187 -4.70 21.37 21.04
CA SER A 187 -4.71 20.38 22.13
C SER A 187 -3.47 20.50 23.03
N LEU A 188 -3.44 19.72 24.11
CA LEU A 188 -2.29 19.63 25.02
C LEU A 188 -0.98 19.13 24.36
N PHE A 189 -1.05 18.63 23.12
CA PHE A 189 0.12 18.21 22.35
C PHE A 189 0.88 19.39 21.72
N GLY A 190 0.20 20.52 21.43
CA GLY A 190 0.82 21.73 20.88
C GLY A 190 1.45 21.58 19.48
N LYS A 191 1.07 20.53 18.75
CA LYS A 191 1.64 20.13 17.44
C LYS A 191 0.54 19.66 16.50
N THR A 192 0.77 19.74 15.20
CA THR A 192 -0.10 19.06 14.23
C THR A 192 0.01 17.54 14.37
N PHE A 193 -0.98 16.82 13.86
CA PHE A 193 -0.91 15.36 13.77
C PHE A 193 0.32 14.91 12.96
N ARG A 194 0.62 15.59 11.84
CA ARG A 194 1.81 15.30 11.04
C ARG A 194 3.12 15.53 11.78
N GLU A 195 3.21 16.60 12.56
CA GLU A 195 4.39 16.89 13.38
C GLU A 195 4.61 15.79 14.42
N MET A 196 3.55 15.32 15.07
CA MET A 196 3.62 14.21 16.03
C MET A 196 4.09 12.90 15.37
N VAL A 197 3.50 12.53 14.22
CA VAL A 197 3.94 11.34 13.48
C VAL A 197 5.39 11.47 13.03
N LYS A 198 5.80 12.65 12.56
CA LYS A 198 7.17 12.91 12.10
C LYS A 198 8.18 12.71 13.22
N ASP A 199 7.87 13.20 14.43
CA ASP A 199 8.71 13.05 15.61
C ASP A 199 8.88 11.59 16.03
N MET A 200 7.85 10.76 15.83
CA MET A 200 7.95 9.30 16.05
C MET A 200 8.85 8.61 15.03
N THR A 201 8.89 9.11 13.79
CA THR A 201 9.72 8.56 12.70
C THR A 201 11.13 9.15 12.64
N ALA A 202 11.52 10.03 13.58
CA ALA A 202 12.80 10.72 13.52
C ALA A 202 14.01 9.77 13.67
N GLY A 203 15.12 10.06 12.98
CA GLY A 203 16.35 9.25 12.99
C GLY A 203 16.61 8.53 11.67
N ASN A 204 17.20 7.32 11.70
CA ASN A 204 17.52 6.51 10.51
C ASN A 204 16.29 6.01 9.73
N ASP A 205 15.09 6.22 10.26
CA ASP A 205 13.80 5.79 9.70
C ASP A 205 12.94 6.94 9.18
N ALA A 206 13.45 8.18 9.18
CA ALA A 206 12.69 9.36 8.76
C ALA A 206 12.18 9.28 7.31
N ASP A 207 12.94 8.60 6.45
CA ASP A 207 12.60 8.36 5.05
C ASP A 207 11.94 6.99 4.79
N ASP A 208 11.70 6.20 5.84
CA ASP A 208 11.07 4.88 5.71
C ASP A 208 9.55 5.03 5.54
N GLU A 209 9.11 4.97 4.29
CA GLU A 209 7.71 5.08 3.91
C GLU A 209 6.80 4.08 4.63
N TYR A 210 7.27 2.85 4.86
CA TYR A 210 6.49 1.84 5.56
C TYR A 210 6.23 2.27 7.00
N GLN A 211 7.27 2.72 7.71
CA GLN A 211 7.11 3.15 9.09
C GLN A 211 6.25 4.40 9.20
N CYS A 212 6.47 5.37 8.31
CA CYS A 212 5.61 6.55 8.24
C CYS A 212 4.14 6.15 8.07
N PHE A 213 3.84 5.20 7.18
CA PHE A 213 2.48 4.71 6.98
C PHE A 213 1.91 4.03 8.23
N ILE A 214 2.61 3.03 8.76
CA ILE A 214 2.15 2.24 9.92
C ILE A 214 1.92 3.15 11.13
N ASN A 215 2.82 4.10 11.38
CA ASN A 215 2.70 5.04 12.49
C ASN A 215 1.52 5.99 12.30
N THR A 216 1.37 6.57 11.11
CA THR A 216 0.21 7.42 10.77
C THR A 216 -1.09 6.67 11.06
N TYR A 217 -1.19 5.43 10.58
CA TYR A 217 -2.38 4.60 10.75
C TYR A 217 -2.67 4.28 12.22
N THR A 218 -1.66 3.82 12.96
CA THR A 218 -1.81 3.44 14.37
C THR A 218 -2.14 4.64 15.25
N GLN A 219 -1.58 5.83 14.96
CA GLN A 219 -1.88 7.05 15.74
C GLN A 219 -3.31 7.54 15.55
N LEU A 220 -3.93 7.38 14.37
CA LEU A 220 -5.34 7.73 14.16
C LEU A 220 -6.25 6.97 15.14
N GLU A 221 -5.98 5.68 15.33
CA GLU A 221 -6.74 4.83 16.25
C GLU A 221 -6.37 5.11 17.70
N PHE A 222 -5.08 5.27 18.01
CA PHE A 222 -4.60 5.49 19.37
C PHE A 222 -5.10 6.82 19.96
N LEU A 223 -5.02 7.90 19.18
CA LEU A 223 -5.53 9.22 19.56
C LEU A 223 -7.05 9.32 19.44
N GLY A 224 -7.71 8.29 18.91
CA GLY A 224 -9.16 8.23 18.80
C GLY A 224 -9.77 9.18 17.78
N VAL A 225 -9.00 9.60 16.77
CA VAL A 225 -9.46 10.40 15.62
C VAL A 225 -10.57 9.65 14.89
N THR A 226 -10.34 8.37 14.64
CA THR A 226 -11.33 7.43 14.13
C THR A 226 -11.94 6.64 15.28
N GLN A 227 -13.26 6.47 15.29
CA GLN A 227 -13.96 5.72 16.34
C GLN A 227 -14.72 4.53 15.76
N GLU A 228 -14.05 3.37 15.67
CA GLU A 228 -14.71 2.14 15.27
C GLU A 228 -15.75 1.70 16.31
N LYS A 229 -17.03 1.67 15.91
CA LYS A 229 -18.14 1.15 16.72
C LYS A 229 -18.59 -0.20 16.19
N LYS A 230 -18.57 -1.24 17.03
CA LYS A 230 -19.19 -2.55 16.78
C LYS A 230 -20.42 -2.69 17.69
N GLY A 231 -21.62 -2.79 17.10
CA GLY A 231 -22.87 -2.90 17.85
C GLY A 231 -23.13 -1.71 18.80
N GLY A 232 -22.77 -0.50 18.38
CA GLY A 232 -22.92 0.74 19.18
C GLY A 232 -21.85 0.96 20.25
N LYS A 233 -20.91 0.01 20.46
CA LYS A 233 -19.79 0.15 21.41
C LYS A 233 -18.46 0.26 20.67
N LYS A 234 -17.52 1.04 21.21
CA LYS A 234 -16.15 1.11 20.66
C LYS A 234 -15.53 -0.30 20.62
N LYS A 235 -15.00 -0.69 19.45
CA LYS A 235 -14.32 -1.98 19.23
C LYS A 235 -13.07 -2.02 20.12
N ALA A 236 -12.80 -3.18 20.71
CA ALA A 236 -11.61 -3.36 21.56
C ALA A 236 -10.54 -4.07 20.73
N ASN A 237 -9.51 -3.33 20.34
CA ASN A 237 -8.37 -3.81 19.55
C ASN A 237 -7.11 -3.82 20.42
N THR A 238 -6.16 -4.69 20.09
CA THR A 238 -4.77 -4.60 20.57
C THR A 238 -3.93 -3.72 19.64
N TYR A 239 -2.72 -3.36 20.07
CA TYR A 239 -1.75 -2.71 19.18
C TYR A 239 -1.47 -3.58 17.94
N TRP A 240 -1.30 -4.90 18.13
CA TRP A 240 -1.05 -5.84 17.04
C TRP A 240 -2.21 -5.97 16.06
N ASP A 241 -3.46 -5.93 16.54
CA ASP A 241 -4.63 -5.93 15.67
C ASP A 241 -4.61 -4.72 14.71
N ILE A 242 -4.34 -3.53 15.24
CA ILE A 242 -4.31 -2.28 14.47
C ILE A 242 -3.15 -2.28 13.49
N ARG A 243 -1.99 -2.76 13.93
CA ARG A 243 -0.79 -2.82 13.11
C ARG A 243 -0.94 -3.81 11.95
N ARG A 244 -1.62 -4.93 12.19
CA ARG A 244 -1.99 -5.87 11.13
C ARG A 244 -2.86 -5.18 10.07
N ASP A 245 -3.92 -4.49 10.49
CA ASP A 245 -4.79 -3.73 9.58
C ASP A 245 -4.00 -2.66 8.80
N ALA A 246 -3.11 -1.96 9.50
CA ALA A 246 -2.20 -0.97 8.90
C ALA A 246 -1.26 -1.60 7.85
N THR A 247 -0.77 -2.81 8.09
CA THR A 247 0.13 -3.52 7.17
C THR A 247 -0.60 -3.96 5.91
N HIS A 248 -1.81 -4.49 6.04
CA HIS A 248 -2.70 -4.77 4.89
C HIS A 248 -2.96 -3.51 4.06
N ALA A 249 -3.34 -2.41 4.71
CA ALA A 249 -3.55 -1.13 4.04
C ALA A 249 -2.27 -0.60 3.37
N PHE A 250 -1.10 -0.75 4.00
CA PHE A 250 0.15 -0.34 3.39
C PHE A 250 0.44 -1.10 2.09
N PHE A 251 0.31 -2.42 2.08
CA PHE A 251 0.53 -3.20 0.86
C PHE A 251 -0.51 -2.86 -0.21
N ALA A 252 -1.76 -2.68 0.17
CA ALA A 252 -2.82 -2.24 -0.73
C ALA A 252 -2.57 -0.84 -1.32
N SER A 253 -1.79 0.01 -0.65
CA SER A 253 -1.37 1.33 -1.18
C SER A 253 -0.55 1.25 -2.47
N LYS A 254 -0.09 0.04 -2.83
CA LYS A 254 0.64 -0.27 -4.09
C LYS A 254 -0.28 -0.73 -5.21
N ALA A 255 -1.58 -0.87 -4.94
CA ALA A 255 -2.62 -1.14 -5.92
C ALA A 255 -3.41 0.12 -6.26
N ASP A 256 -4.21 0.06 -7.32
CA ASP A 256 -5.17 1.12 -7.65
C ASP A 256 -6.36 1.15 -6.69
N TYR A 257 -6.74 -0.01 -6.12
CA TYR A 257 -7.89 -0.15 -5.23
C TYR A 257 -7.55 -1.00 -4.00
N LEU A 258 -8.00 -0.54 -2.83
CA LEU A 258 -8.20 -1.36 -1.63
C LEU A 258 -9.69 -1.70 -1.55
N VAL A 259 -10.03 -2.98 -1.70
CA VAL A 259 -11.42 -3.45 -1.60
C VAL A 259 -11.59 -4.19 -0.28
N THR A 260 -12.39 -3.63 0.63
CA THR A 260 -12.68 -4.24 1.94
C THR A 260 -14.06 -3.81 2.42
N ASP A 261 -14.77 -4.67 3.14
CA ASP A 261 -16.04 -4.33 3.81
C ASP A 261 -15.86 -3.99 5.29
N ASP A 262 -14.61 -4.01 5.80
CA ASP A 262 -14.30 -3.47 7.12
C ASP A 262 -14.30 -1.94 7.07
N ARG A 263 -15.41 -1.34 7.49
CA ARG A 263 -15.61 0.12 7.54
C ARG A 263 -14.52 0.84 8.34
N GLY A 264 -14.01 0.22 9.40
CA GLY A 264 -12.96 0.80 10.22
C GLY A 264 -11.63 0.89 9.48
N MET A 265 -11.28 -0.18 8.77
CA MET A 265 -10.14 -0.17 7.86
C MET A 265 -10.33 0.84 6.72
N GLN A 266 -11.55 0.93 6.15
CA GLN A 266 -11.83 1.86 5.05
C GLN A 266 -11.55 3.31 5.45
N GLU A 267 -12.08 3.75 6.59
CA GLU A 267 -11.95 5.12 7.08
C GLU A 267 -10.48 5.48 7.33
N LYS A 268 -9.76 4.64 8.08
CA LYS A 268 -8.34 4.87 8.38
C LYS A 268 -7.47 4.83 7.13
N ALA A 269 -7.65 3.85 6.26
CA ALA A 269 -6.89 3.77 5.01
C ALA A 269 -7.16 5.00 4.13
N PHE A 270 -8.41 5.45 4.02
CA PHE A 270 -8.76 6.66 3.26
C PHE A 270 -8.04 7.91 3.80
N ILE A 271 -8.06 8.12 5.11
CA ILE A 271 -7.39 9.27 5.74
C ILE A 271 -5.89 9.22 5.46
N VAL A 272 -5.24 8.08 5.75
CA VAL A 272 -3.79 7.91 5.57
C VAL A 272 -3.40 8.07 4.11
N TYR A 273 -4.13 7.48 3.17
CA TYR A 273 -3.86 7.61 1.74
C TYR A 273 -3.89 9.06 1.28
N ARG A 274 -4.90 9.83 1.71
CA ARG A 274 -5.01 11.25 1.37
C ARG A 274 -3.93 12.10 2.03
N MET A 275 -3.60 11.81 3.28
CA MET A 275 -2.56 12.55 4.00
C MET A 275 -1.17 12.34 3.39
N LEU A 276 -0.84 11.09 3.05
CA LEU A 276 0.46 10.70 2.49
C LEU A 276 0.50 10.71 0.96
N LYS A 277 -0.58 11.17 0.32
CA LYS A 277 -0.71 11.34 -1.13
C LYS A 277 -0.61 10.03 -1.94
N TYR A 278 -1.06 8.92 -1.37
CA TYR A 278 -1.34 7.69 -2.12
C TYR A 278 -2.55 7.89 -3.02
N ARG A 279 -2.52 7.25 -4.18
CA ARG A 279 -3.61 7.34 -5.19
C ARG A 279 -4.65 6.23 -5.05
N THR A 280 -4.35 5.21 -4.26
CA THR A 280 -5.21 4.05 -4.05
C THR A 280 -6.59 4.49 -3.57
N GLU A 281 -7.63 4.02 -4.26
CA GLU A 281 -9.01 4.26 -3.87
C GLU A 281 -9.48 3.17 -2.91
N VAL A 282 -10.21 3.56 -1.87
CA VAL A 282 -10.80 2.64 -0.91
C VAL A 282 -12.26 2.40 -1.29
N LEU A 283 -12.65 1.15 -1.49
CA LEU A 283 -13.98 0.76 -1.95
C LEU A 283 -14.54 -0.38 -1.10
N SER A 284 -15.86 -0.39 -0.90
CA SER A 284 -16.56 -1.60 -0.48
C SER A 284 -16.63 -2.61 -1.62
N THR A 285 -16.94 -3.88 -1.31
CA THR A 285 -17.17 -4.90 -2.34
C THR A 285 -18.31 -4.49 -3.27
N THR A 286 -19.39 -3.91 -2.72
CA THR A 286 -20.53 -3.44 -3.50
C THR A 286 -20.16 -2.29 -4.44
N ASP A 287 -19.40 -1.30 -3.95
CA ASP A 287 -18.94 -0.17 -4.77
C ASP A 287 -17.98 -0.62 -5.87
N PHE A 288 -17.06 -1.53 -5.55
CA PHE A 288 -16.14 -2.09 -6.52
C PHE A 288 -16.89 -2.84 -7.64
N ILE A 289 -17.85 -3.70 -7.30
CA ILE A 289 -18.68 -4.40 -8.29
C ILE A 289 -19.47 -3.40 -9.14
N GLY A 290 -20.10 -2.39 -8.53
CA GLY A 290 -20.85 -1.37 -9.24
C GLY A 290 -19.99 -0.57 -10.23
N ARG A 291 -18.78 -0.18 -9.83
CA ARG A 291 -17.82 0.53 -10.69
C ARG A 291 -17.14 -0.36 -11.72
N SER A 292 -16.98 -1.66 -11.42
CA SER A 292 -16.26 -2.58 -12.30
C SER A 292 -16.84 -2.61 -13.70
N ALA A 293 -18.16 -2.48 -13.86
CA ALA A 293 -18.79 -2.42 -15.18
C ALA A 293 -18.30 -1.24 -16.04
N LEU A 294 -17.99 -0.09 -15.43
CA LEU A 294 -17.41 1.07 -16.13
C LEU A 294 -15.92 0.87 -16.38
N LEU A 295 -15.23 0.22 -15.44
CA LEU A 295 -13.80 -0.08 -15.54
C LEU A 295 -13.50 -1.18 -16.58
N THR A 296 -14.44 -2.09 -16.87
CA THR A 296 -14.19 -3.22 -17.77
C THR A 296 -14.71 -3.03 -19.19
N ARG A 297 -15.55 -2.01 -19.45
CA ARG A 297 -16.21 -1.78 -20.75
C ARG A 297 -15.39 -0.92 -21.72
N ASN A 298 -14.13 -0.65 -21.41
CA ASN A 298 -13.27 0.09 -22.30
C ASN A 298 -12.68 -0.88 -23.33
N GLU A 299 -13.00 -0.62 -24.61
CA GLU A 299 -12.24 -1.11 -25.76
C GLU A 299 -12.43 -2.61 -26.07
N ASP A 300 -13.66 -3.01 -26.39
CA ASP A 300 -13.99 -4.39 -26.77
C ASP A 300 -13.41 -4.79 -28.15
N ASP A 301 -13.09 -3.83 -29.00
CA ASP A 301 -12.59 -4.05 -30.37
C ASP A 301 -11.71 -2.89 -30.89
N THR A 302 -11.04 -3.10 -32.03
CA THR A 302 -10.17 -2.06 -32.64
C THR A 302 -10.93 -0.75 -32.93
N ARG A 303 -12.21 -0.81 -33.29
CA ARG A 303 -12.99 0.38 -33.65
C ARG A 303 -13.30 1.24 -32.43
N SER A 304 -13.75 0.61 -31.34
CA SER A 304 -14.00 1.27 -30.05
C SER A 304 -12.72 1.87 -29.48
N PHE A 305 -11.59 1.16 -29.58
CA PHE A 305 -10.26 1.68 -29.25
C PHE A 305 -9.92 2.96 -30.04
N LEU A 306 -9.97 2.92 -31.37
CA LEU A 306 -9.65 4.09 -32.21
C LEU A 306 -10.61 5.26 -31.98
N ASN A 307 -11.90 5.00 -31.76
CA ASN A 307 -12.87 6.02 -31.40
C ASN A 307 -12.50 6.70 -30.07
N GLY A 308 -12.05 5.91 -29.09
CA GLY A 308 -11.53 6.37 -27.81
C GLY A 308 -10.35 7.33 -27.92
N ILE A 309 -9.38 6.96 -28.77
CA ILE A 309 -8.22 7.79 -29.09
C ILE A 309 -8.69 9.11 -29.71
N ARG A 310 -9.52 9.04 -30.76
CA ARG A 310 -10.02 10.24 -31.44
C ARG A 310 -10.76 11.18 -30.49
N TYR A 311 -11.59 10.61 -29.62
CA TYR A 311 -12.32 11.39 -28.62
C TYR A 311 -11.36 12.05 -27.62
N THR A 312 -10.33 11.34 -27.15
CA THR A 312 -9.29 11.88 -26.26
C THR A 312 -8.48 12.98 -26.92
N LEU A 313 -8.09 12.85 -28.19
CA LEU A 313 -7.38 13.91 -28.91
C LEU A 313 -8.24 15.19 -29.07
N GLN A 314 -9.56 15.04 -29.18
CA GLN A 314 -10.49 16.17 -29.34
C GLN A 314 -10.93 16.83 -28.03
N LYS A 315 -11.05 16.04 -26.96
CA LYS A 315 -11.68 16.45 -25.68
C LYS A 315 -10.80 16.25 -24.45
N GLY A 316 -9.61 15.68 -24.62
CA GLY A 316 -8.67 15.42 -23.55
C GLY A 316 -8.17 16.70 -22.90
N MET A 317 -7.85 16.62 -21.61
CA MET A 317 -7.32 17.76 -20.87
C MET A 317 -5.82 17.87 -21.14
N VAL A 318 -5.38 19.01 -21.66
CA VAL A 318 -3.95 19.30 -21.87
C VAL A 318 -3.28 19.43 -20.50
N VAL A 319 -2.28 18.56 -20.25
CA VAL A 319 -1.49 18.55 -19.01
C VAL A 319 -0.20 19.33 -19.19
N ARG A 320 0.46 19.16 -20.34
CA ARG A 320 1.70 19.83 -20.69
C ARG A 320 1.76 20.00 -22.21
N GLN A 321 2.31 21.13 -22.65
CA GLN A 321 2.74 21.35 -24.03
C GLN A 321 4.24 21.60 -23.97
N GLU A 322 4.99 20.87 -24.79
CA GLU A 322 6.45 21.05 -24.97
C GLU A 322 6.64 21.75 -26.32
N PRO A 323 6.82 23.08 -26.37
CA PRO A 323 6.87 23.81 -27.63
C PRO A 323 8.07 23.43 -28.49
N LEU A 324 9.18 23.04 -27.84
CA LEU A 324 10.45 22.69 -28.50
C LEU A 324 10.41 21.28 -29.13
N GLU A 325 9.68 20.35 -28.52
CA GLU A 325 9.50 18.98 -29.02
C GLU A 325 8.20 18.81 -29.82
N GLN A 326 7.43 19.89 -29.97
CA GLN A 326 6.09 19.92 -30.57
C GLN A 326 5.17 18.80 -30.05
N ALA A 327 5.36 18.40 -28.79
CA ALA A 327 4.64 17.31 -28.17
C ALA A 327 3.56 17.86 -27.24
N THR A 328 2.35 17.32 -27.36
CA THR A 328 1.24 17.62 -26.45
C THR A 328 0.95 16.42 -25.59
N LEU A 329 1.01 16.59 -24.27
CA LEU A 329 0.65 15.58 -23.27
C LEU A 329 -0.78 15.81 -22.78
N LEU A 330 -1.64 14.84 -23.03
CA LEU A 330 -3.05 14.83 -22.66
C LEU A 330 -3.31 13.87 -21.50
N LYS A 331 -4.21 14.24 -20.59
CA LYS A 331 -4.84 13.30 -19.67
C LYS A 331 -5.99 12.61 -20.40
N THR A 332 -5.95 11.28 -20.43
CA THR A 332 -7.05 10.50 -21.01
C THR A 332 -8.30 10.61 -20.14
N LEU A 333 -9.47 10.61 -20.77
CA LEU A 333 -10.75 10.70 -20.04
C LEU A 333 -11.07 9.42 -19.28
N TYR A 334 -10.57 8.30 -19.78
CA TYR A 334 -10.54 7.01 -19.09
C TYR A 334 -9.18 6.34 -19.36
N PRO A 335 -8.68 5.46 -18.48
CA PRO A 335 -7.42 4.78 -18.73
C PRO A 335 -7.57 3.76 -19.86
N VAL A 336 -6.78 3.93 -20.93
CA VAL A 336 -6.71 3.00 -22.07
C VAL A 336 -6.12 1.68 -21.58
N PHE A 337 -6.72 0.56 -21.97
CA PHE A 337 -6.42 -0.77 -21.45
C PHE A 337 -6.49 -0.90 -19.91
N ASN A 338 -7.18 0.02 -19.23
CA ASN A 338 -7.19 0.18 -17.76
C ASN A 338 -5.81 0.42 -17.15
N TYR A 339 -4.86 0.94 -17.92
CA TYR A 339 -3.49 1.13 -17.48
C TYR A 339 -2.95 2.50 -17.88
N PHE A 340 -3.05 2.87 -19.16
CA PHE A 340 -2.50 4.11 -19.68
C PHE A 340 -3.44 5.28 -19.42
N ASN A 341 -3.01 6.22 -18.59
CA ASN A 341 -3.81 7.38 -18.20
C ASN A 341 -3.33 8.70 -18.83
N ARG A 342 -2.33 8.63 -19.71
CA ARG A 342 -1.79 9.75 -20.48
C ARG A 342 -1.59 9.35 -21.94
N LEU A 343 -1.74 10.34 -22.81
CA LEU A 343 -1.49 10.24 -24.25
C LEU A 343 -0.61 11.41 -24.66
N GLN A 344 0.54 11.13 -25.24
CA GLN A 344 1.38 12.11 -25.91
C GLN A 344 1.21 11.97 -27.42
N SER A 345 1.02 13.09 -28.10
CA SER A 345 0.98 13.18 -29.56
C SER A 345 2.06 14.13 -30.05
N ASN A 346 2.80 13.74 -31.10
CA ASN A 346 3.75 14.60 -31.80
C ASN A 346 3.27 14.93 -33.23
N GLU A 347 3.93 15.88 -33.90
CA GLU A 347 3.59 16.29 -35.28
C GLU A 347 3.87 15.18 -36.32
N ASP A 348 4.81 14.27 -36.03
CA ASP A 348 5.16 13.13 -36.90
C ASP A 348 4.06 12.04 -36.95
N GLY A 349 2.95 12.23 -36.22
CA GLY A 349 1.82 11.30 -36.20
C GLY A 349 2.00 10.11 -35.26
N HIS A 350 3.04 10.11 -34.42
CA HIS A 350 3.20 9.13 -33.36
C HIS A 350 2.30 9.47 -32.15
N LEU A 351 1.67 8.42 -31.63
CA LEU A 351 0.90 8.45 -30.39
C LEU A 351 1.60 7.56 -29.37
N ILE A 352 1.91 8.11 -28.21
CA ILE A 352 2.57 7.40 -27.11
C ILE A 352 1.62 7.40 -25.91
N PHE A 353 1.15 6.23 -25.51
CA PHE A 353 0.41 6.05 -24.27
C PHE A 353 1.35 5.65 -23.15
N LEU A 354 1.18 6.32 -22.01
CA LEU A 354 1.99 6.08 -20.82
C LEU A 354 1.14 6.14 -19.55
N ARG A 355 1.59 5.46 -18.51
CA ARG A 355 1.01 5.55 -17.18
C ARG A 355 1.78 6.61 -16.40
N ASN A 356 1.10 7.68 -16.00
CA ASN A 356 1.60 8.51 -14.91
C ASN A 356 1.33 7.75 -13.61
N SER A 357 2.29 6.94 -13.17
CA SER A 357 2.35 6.34 -11.83
C SER A 357 3.12 7.25 -10.89
N HIS A 358 2.81 7.21 -9.59
CA HIS A 358 3.75 7.78 -8.60
C HIS A 358 5.00 6.89 -8.58
N PRO A 359 6.21 7.45 -8.37
CA PRO A 359 7.43 6.68 -8.23
C PRO A 359 7.43 5.50 -7.25
N LYS A 360 6.41 5.43 -6.39
CA LYS A 360 6.22 4.45 -5.32
C LYS A 360 5.46 3.20 -5.77
N TYR A 361 4.93 3.18 -7.00
CA TYR A 361 4.25 2.04 -7.60
C TYR A 361 5.26 1.35 -8.53
N GLY A 362 5.63 0.11 -8.21
CA GLY A 362 6.44 -0.72 -9.08
C GLY A 362 5.65 -1.20 -10.29
N LEU A 363 6.35 -1.83 -11.25
CA LEU A 363 5.73 -2.53 -12.36
C LEU A 363 5.71 -4.03 -12.06
N MET A 364 4.55 -4.65 -12.16
CA MET A 364 4.39 -6.09 -11.95
C MET A 364 4.45 -6.86 -13.28
N TYR A 365 5.01 -8.05 -13.25
CA TYR A 365 5.05 -8.93 -14.42
C TYR A 365 3.63 -9.22 -14.96
N SER A 366 2.66 -9.45 -14.08
CA SER A 366 1.26 -9.63 -14.46
C SER A 366 0.63 -8.42 -15.15
N GLU A 367 1.14 -7.20 -14.93
CA GLU A 367 0.69 -6.02 -15.70
C GLU A 367 1.14 -6.13 -17.16
N MET A 368 2.37 -6.60 -17.41
CA MET A 368 2.88 -6.84 -18.76
C MET A 368 2.05 -7.91 -19.47
N GLU A 369 1.86 -9.07 -18.84
CA GLU A 369 1.08 -10.18 -19.40
C GLU A 369 -0.36 -9.73 -19.74
N LEU A 370 -1.02 -9.06 -18.78
CA LEU A 370 -2.39 -8.60 -18.97
C LEU A 370 -2.50 -7.60 -20.13
N LEU A 371 -1.53 -6.70 -20.29
CA LEU A 371 -1.50 -5.74 -21.39
C LEU A 371 -1.25 -6.40 -22.74
N VAL A 372 -0.33 -7.36 -22.82
CA VAL A 372 -0.10 -8.16 -24.03
C VAL A 372 -1.37 -8.90 -24.43
N GLU A 373 -2.06 -9.54 -23.49
CA GLU A 373 -3.32 -10.24 -23.75
C GLU A 373 -4.49 -9.30 -24.11
N LYS A 374 -4.54 -8.09 -23.55
CA LYS A 374 -5.49 -7.05 -23.98
C LYS A 374 -5.22 -6.60 -25.42
N CYS A 375 -3.97 -6.31 -25.75
CA CYS A 375 -3.57 -5.92 -27.10
C CYS A 375 -3.84 -7.03 -28.12
N LYS A 376 -3.55 -8.30 -27.77
CA LYS A 376 -3.88 -9.47 -28.60
C LYS A 376 -5.36 -9.58 -28.93
N ARG A 377 -6.24 -9.31 -27.96
CA ARG A 377 -7.69 -9.35 -28.17
C ARG A 377 -8.17 -8.27 -29.13
N ILE A 378 -7.62 -7.06 -29.03
CA ILE A 378 -8.04 -5.93 -29.87
C ILE A 378 -7.42 -6.01 -31.26
N PHE A 379 -6.11 -6.24 -31.35
CA PHE A 379 -5.31 -6.11 -32.57
C PHE A 379 -5.03 -7.44 -33.27
N GLY A 380 -5.39 -8.57 -32.66
CA GLY A 380 -5.09 -9.91 -33.15
C GLY A 380 -3.70 -10.40 -32.71
N PRO A 381 -3.23 -11.54 -33.28
CA PRO A 381 -1.93 -12.09 -32.92
C PRO A 381 -0.81 -11.12 -33.30
N PRO A 382 0.14 -10.83 -32.39
CA PRO A 382 1.32 -10.02 -32.69
C PRO A 382 2.21 -10.66 -33.75
N ILE A 383 2.89 -9.83 -34.52
CA ILE A 383 3.88 -10.23 -35.53
C ILE A 383 5.19 -10.65 -34.86
N LEU A 384 5.50 -10.04 -33.72
CA LEU A 384 6.65 -10.35 -32.89
C LEU A 384 6.20 -10.48 -31.44
N VAL A 385 6.51 -11.63 -30.83
CA VAL A 385 6.42 -11.88 -29.39
C VAL A 385 7.82 -12.30 -28.97
N PRO A 386 8.60 -11.48 -28.25
CA PRO A 386 9.70 -12.03 -27.47
C PRO A 386 9.09 -12.94 -26.40
N HIS A 387 9.81 -13.99 -26.03
CA HIS A 387 9.53 -14.66 -24.76
C HIS A 387 9.47 -13.59 -23.67
N LEU A 388 8.31 -13.40 -23.04
CA LEU A 388 8.26 -12.72 -21.75
C LEU A 388 9.14 -13.55 -20.83
N PRO A 389 10.28 -13.02 -20.36
CA PRO A 389 11.18 -13.79 -19.53
C PRO A 389 10.45 -14.15 -18.24
N SER A 390 10.64 -15.36 -17.74
CA SER A 390 10.09 -15.79 -16.44
C SER A 390 10.65 -15.00 -15.25
N ASP A 391 11.62 -14.10 -15.47
CA ASP A 391 12.20 -13.20 -14.48
C ASP A 391 12.39 -11.81 -15.10
N TYR A 392 11.87 -10.78 -14.42
CA TYR A 392 11.99 -9.37 -14.79
C TYR A 392 13.44 -8.95 -15.05
N LYS A 393 14.41 -9.59 -14.38
CA LYS A 393 15.84 -9.30 -14.51
C LYS A 393 16.42 -9.52 -15.92
N ASN A 394 15.70 -10.23 -16.79
CA ASN A 394 16.15 -10.56 -18.15
C ASN A 394 15.49 -9.69 -19.24
N ILE A 395 14.58 -8.77 -18.88
CA ILE A 395 14.01 -7.82 -19.86
C ILE A 395 15.00 -6.66 -20.00
N VAL A 396 15.50 -6.45 -21.21
CA VAL A 396 16.39 -5.31 -21.49
C VAL A 396 15.54 -4.07 -21.77
N TYR A 397 15.91 -2.93 -21.19
CA TYR A 397 15.25 -1.67 -21.50
C TYR A 397 15.34 -1.35 -22.99
N GLY A 398 14.22 -0.91 -23.57
CA GLY A 398 14.08 -0.64 -24.99
C GLY A 398 13.56 -1.84 -25.80
N ASP A 399 13.35 -3.00 -25.18
CA ASP A 399 12.77 -4.15 -25.86
C ASP A 399 11.28 -3.94 -26.16
N ASN A 400 10.89 -4.30 -27.39
CA ASN A 400 9.49 -4.43 -27.76
C ASN A 400 8.92 -5.69 -27.12
N LEU A 401 8.06 -5.56 -26.12
CA LEU A 401 7.33 -6.68 -25.52
C LEU A 401 6.38 -7.35 -26.52
N ALA A 402 5.82 -6.59 -27.46
CA ALA A 402 5.03 -7.13 -28.56
C ALA A 402 4.80 -6.07 -29.65
N VAL A 403 4.63 -6.55 -30.89
CA VAL A 403 4.42 -5.69 -32.07
C VAL A 403 3.25 -6.18 -32.90
N TRP A 404 2.35 -5.26 -33.27
CA TRP A 404 1.20 -5.49 -34.14
C TRP A 404 1.21 -4.55 -35.34
N LYS A 405 0.54 -4.95 -36.42
CA LYS A 405 0.31 -4.10 -37.60
C LYS A 405 -1.19 -3.87 -37.79
N ILE A 406 -1.58 -2.60 -37.84
CA ILE A 406 -2.97 -2.19 -38.05
C ILE A 406 -3.02 -1.29 -39.29
N GLY A 407 -3.40 -1.86 -40.42
CA GLY A 407 -3.34 -1.16 -41.71
C GLY A 407 -1.91 -0.80 -42.08
N LYS A 408 -1.60 0.50 -42.12
CA LYS A 408 -0.26 1.04 -42.41
C LYS A 408 0.56 1.36 -41.16
N GLU A 409 -0.09 1.38 -40.00
CA GLU A 409 0.53 1.74 -38.73
C GLU A 409 1.04 0.51 -38.00
N MET A 410 2.09 0.73 -37.20
CA MET A 410 2.62 -0.24 -36.25
C MET A 410 2.18 0.14 -34.84
N VAL A 411 1.81 -0.87 -34.05
CA VAL A 411 1.56 -0.73 -32.61
C VAL A 411 2.62 -1.53 -31.88
N ARG A 412 3.35 -0.89 -30.97
CA ARG A 412 4.44 -1.48 -30.19
C ARG A 412 4.14 -1.31 -28.71
N LEU A 413 4.15 -2.40 -27.96
CA LEU A 413 4.23 -2.34 -26.50
C LEU A 413 5.70 -2.44 -26.12
N VAL A 414 6.23 -1.40 -25.48
CA VAL A 414 7.66 -1.25 -25.18
C VAL A 414 7.85 -1.16 -23.68
N PHE A 415 8.92 -1.79 -23.20
CA PHE A 415 9.39 -1.64 -21.82
C PHE A 415 10.61 -0.73 -21.80
N GLU A 416 10.53 0.41 -21.11
CA GLU A 416 11.56 1.44 -21.14
C GLU A 416 11.74 2.09 -19.77
N GLU A 417 12.94 2.63 -19.51
CA GLU A 417 13.24 3.38 -18.30
C GLU A 417 13.12 4.87 -18.57
N VAL A 418 12.22 5.55 -17.85
CA VAL A 418 12.05 7.00 -17.94
C VAL A 418 12.32 7.62 -16.57
N ALA A 419 13.29 8.52 -16.51
CA ALA A 419 13.72 9.20 -15.29
C ALA A 419 14.12 8.23 -14.14
N GLY A 420 14.78 7.12 -14.47
CA GLY A 420 15.24 6.13 -13.49
C GLY A 420 14.16 5.15 -13.03
N GLN A 421 13.03 5.09 -13.73
CA GLN A 421 11.91 4.21 -13.38
C GLN A 421 11.46 3.37 -14.56
N PRO A 422 11.29 2.05 -14.36
CA PRO A 422 10.75 1.18 -15.39
C PRO A 422 9.27 1.50 -15.67
N GLY A 423 8.90 1.55 -16.95
CA GLY A 423 7.54 1.82 -17.39
C GLY A 423 7.17 1.06 -18.66
N LEU A 424 5.86 0.92 -18.88
CA LEU A 424 5.31 0.40 -20.12
C LEU A 424 4.77 1.54 -20.97
N PHE A 425 5.02 1.44 -22.27
CA PHE A 425 4.59 2.41 -23.28
C PHE A 425 3.90 1.69 -24.41
N LEU A 426 2.74 2.19 -24.84
CA LEU A 426 2.13 1.76 -26.09
C LEU A 426 2.38 2.84 -27.14
N VAL A 427 3.15 2.51 -28.17
CA VAL A 427 3.55 3.43 -29.24
C VAL A 427 2.81 3.05 -30.50
N ILE A 428 2.09 4.00 -31.10
CA ILE A 428 1.42 3.86 -32.39
C ILE A 428 2.03 4.84 -33.37
N GLY A 429 2.34 4.39 -34.57
CA GLY A 429 2.75 5.26 -35.68
C GLY A 429 3.35 4.48 -36.84
N PRO A 430 3.92 5.18 -37.84
CA PRO A 430 4.46 4.54 -39.03
C PRO A 430 5.60 3.58 -38.67
N ALA A 431 5.78 2.54 -39.48
CA ALA A 431 6.94 1.66 -39.39
C ALA A 431 8.21 2.50 -39.67
N SER A 432 8.95 2.81 -38.61
CA SER A 432 10.27 3.44 -38.66
C SER A 432 11.33 2.48 -39.15
#